data_AF-A0A3X9H2M5-F1
#
_entry.id   AF-A0A3X9H2M5-F1
#
_cell.length_a   1.000
_cell.length_b   1.000
_cell.length_c   1.000
_cell.angle_alpha   90.00
_cell.angle_beta   90.00
_cell.angle_gamma   90.00
#
_symmetry.space_group_name_H-M   'P 1'
#
loop_
_entity.id
_entity.type
_entity.pdbx_description
1 polymer ?
#
loop_
_entity_poly.entity_id
_entity_poly.type
_entity_poly.pdbx_seq_one_letter_code
_entity_poly.pdbx_strand_id
1 'polypeptide(L)'
;MQKISGGVSIAGINDIISCDDFYRFQQRGMIKITDSYGVQTTESGYSIDFVGTYTDPLKHAVYPDRRDGALKSSIAKWVLGMMSEGNNRQVRLAEVFLTELFGSNYSDVIASYGDTLSPEAIQEKIADAIAKMPEKTSQGATRNGDSELEVTNAIFGTNEFRASDYEITTTQFGPIGIYSNKDEIKQAMDAASARIAAERKANLNHAVAALTQSWVTAIREAATTGKITPAIADVVNDGSKFMDAYQMDAVQLPSAYGQLSYRMTYNLVSMFSDLAILGLVALNDVTPELLSMRKNHVEILQRINTVLAGRTDEEKQADADRINLALGNITEEEIAARNEKQEELSSIQGDATSIAQSLGLNYRVSTADLKMMYAPKFAAGEVFGLQEASGMKGILFRAKDAIKAKFGARWLPAKAKNSDFPGNWWIIETKHNVADVLAVIQQYA
;
A
#
# COMPACT_ATOMS: atom_id res chain seq x y z
N MET A 1 -6.55 -58.60 -58.30
CA MET A 1 -6.30 -58.41 -56.85
C MET A 1 -6.06 -56.93 -56.61
N GLN A 2 -7.01 -56.24 -55.97
CA GLN A 2 -6.99 -54.78 -55.78
C GLN A 2 -6.17 -54.40 -54.54
N LYS A 3 -5.30 -53.38 -54.66
CA LYS A 3 -4.77 -52.63 -53.50
C LYS A 3 -5.96 -52.11 -52.69
N ILE A 4 -5.83 -51.97 -51.36
CA ILE A 4 -6.82 -51.22 -50.57
C ILE A 4 -6.80 -49.79 -51.12
N SER A 5 -7.80 -49.44 -51.92
CA SER A 5 -7.83 -48.19 -52.68
C SER A 5 -8.18 -47.04 -51.74
N GLY A 6 -7.15 -46.28 -51.32
CA GLY A 6 -7.32 -45.09 -50.47
C GLY A 6 -6.30 -44.94 -49.34
N GLY A 7 -5.57 -46.01 -48.99
CA GLY A 7 -4.73 -46.04 -47.79
C GLY A 7 -5.54 -46.28 -46.50
N VAL A 8 -4.87 -46.33 -45.35
CA VAL A 8 -5.47 -46.56 -44.03
C VAL A 8 -4.91 -45.54 -43.03
N SER A 9 -5.77 -44.97 -42.19
CA SER A 9 -5.34 -44.18 -41.04
C SER A 9 -5.10 -45.13 -39.86
N ILE A 10 -4.06 -44.85 -39.08
CA ILE A 10 -3.79 -45.47 -37.78
C ILE A 10 -4.92 -45.16 -36.79
N ALA A 11 -5.60 -44.02 -36.91
CA ALA A 11 -6.76 -43.71 -36.08
C ALA A 11 -7.91 -44.70 -36.36
N GLY A 12 -8.39 -45.40 -35.32
CA GLY A 12 -9.47 -46.39 -35.44
C GLY A 12 -9.08 -47.68 -36.17
N ILE A 13 -7.79 -47.90 -36.45
CA ILE A 13 -7.33 -49.05 -37.23
C ILE A 13 -7.69 -50.39 -36.58
N ASN A 14 -7.78 -50.43 -35.24
CA ASN A 14 -8.20 -51.63 -34.49
C ASN A 14 -9.63 -52.08 -34.81
N ASP A 15 -10.48 -51.15 -35.27
CA ASP A 15 -11.89 -51.43 -35.59
C ASP A 15 -12.09 -51.82 -37.07
N ILE A 16 -11.04 -51.68 -37.90
CA ILE A 16 -11.11 -51.82 -39.36
C ILE A 16 -10.36 -53.07 -39.86
N ILE A 17 -9.16 -53.33 -39.35
CA ILE A 17 -8.33 -54.46 -39.77
C ILE A 17 -7.69 -55.13 -38.56
N SER A 18 -7.59 -56.47 -38.59
CA SER A 18 -6.89 -57.23 -37.57
C SER A 18 -5.37 -57.01 -37.64
N CYS A 19 -4.66 -57.24 -36.54
CA CYS A 19 -3.20 -57.16 -36.45
C CYS A 19 -2.51 -58.05 -37.51
N ASP A 20 -2.95 -59.32 -37.63
CA ASP A 20 -2.43 -60.26 -38.62
C ASP A 20 -2.66 -59.80 -40.06
N ASP A 21 -3.85 -59.26 -40.35
CA ASP A 21 -4.16 -58.72 -41.66
C ASP A 21 -3.34 -57.47 -41.98
N PHE A 22 -3.14 -56.59 -40.99
CA PHE A 22 -2.29 -55.41 -41.15
C PHE A 22 -0.88 -55.81 -41.59
N TYR A 23 -0.22 -56.72 -40.86
CA TYR A 23 1.13 -57.14 -41.19
C TYR A 23 1.19 -57.92 -42.52
N ARG A 24 0.19 -58.76 -42.81
CA ARG A 24 0.08 -59.46 -44.11
C ARG A 24 -0.05 -58.48 -45.28
N PHE A 25 -0.86 -57.43 -45.12
CA PHE A 25 -1.03 -56.42 -46.16
C PHE A 25 0.17 -55.50 -46.29
N GLN A 26 0.83 -55.16 -45.18
CA GLN A 26 2.08 -54.40 -45.19
C GLN A 26 3.19 -55.14 -45.95
N GLN A 27 3.41 -56.43 -45.66
CA GLN A 27 4.40 -57.26 -46.37
C GLN A 27 4.15 -57.34 -47.88
N ARG A 28 2.88 -57.27 -48.30
CA ARG A 28 2.47 -57.28 -49.72
C ARG A 28 2.45 -55.89 -50.35
N GLY A 29 2.84 -54.83 -49.63
CA GLY A 29 2.78 -53.45 -50.11
C GLY A 29 1.36 -52.94 -50.40
N MET A 30 0.37 -53.51 -49.71
CA MET A 30 -1.06 -53.22 -49.90
C MET A 30 -1.61 -52.18 -48.92
N ILE A 31 -0.88 -51.87 -47.85
CA ILE A 31 -1.20 -50.80 -46.90
C ILE A 31 -0.33 -49.57 -47.18
N LYS A 32 -0.97 -48.40 -47.23
CA LYS A 32 -0.31 -47.09 -47.18
C LYS A 32 -0.94 -46.32 -46.03
N ILE A 33 -0.12 -45.92 -45.05
CA ILE A 33 -0.58 -45.07 -43.95
C ILE A 33 -0.89 -43.67 -44.49
N THR A 34 -2.05 -43.13 -44.14
CA THR A 34 -2.51 -41.80 -44.62
C THR A 34 -2.30 -40.68 -43.61
N ASP A 35 -1.92 -41.01 -42.38
CA ASP A 35 -1.56 -40.02 -41.36
C ASP A 35 -0.28 -39.28 -41.73
N SER A 36 -0.05 -38.11 -41.13
CA SER A 36 1.17 -37.34 -41.39
C SER A 36 2.44 -37.97 -40.81
N TYR A 37 2.28 -38.86 -39.83
CA TYR A 37 3.39 -39.55 -39.15
C TYR A 37 2.97 -40.97 -38.81
N GLY A 38 3.92 -41.90 -38.87
CA GLY A 38 3.72 -43.27 -38.41
C GLY A 38 4.89 -43.74 -37.55
N VAL A 39 4.59 -44.67 -36.65
CA VAL A 39 5.59 -45.34 -35.82
C VAL A 39 6.06 -46.60 -36.55
N GLN A 40 7.37 -46.80 -36.65
CA GLN A 40 7.95 -48.03 -37.20
C GLN A 40 9.02 -48.61 -36.28
N THR A 41 9.24 -49.92 -36.39
CA THR A 41 10.36 -50.57 -35.69
C THR A 41 11.67 -50.33 -36.43
N THR A 42 12.73 -50.07 -35.67
CA THR A 42 14.12 -49.95 -36.15
C THR A 42 15.01 -50.93 -35.40
N GLU A 43 16.27 -51.08 -35.83
CA GLU A 43 17.28 -51.86 -35.08
C GLU A 43 17.50 -51.33 -33.65
N SER A 44 17.24 -50.04 -33.44
CA SER A 44 17.36 -49.35 -32.14
C SER A 44 16.06 -49.27 -31.34
N GLY A 45 14.99 -49.92 -31.78
CA GLY A 45 13.68 -49.90 -31.13
C GLY A 45 12.60 -49.33 -32.03
N TYR A 46 12.23 -48.07 -31.82
CA TYR A 46 11.14 -47.40 -32.55
C TYR A 46 11.57 -46.03 -33.08
N SER A 47 11.02 -45.63 -34.22
CA SER A 47 11.15 -44.29 -34.78
C SER A 47 9.79 -43.72 -35.18
N ILE A 48 9.74 -42.39 -35.28
CA ILE A 48 8.62 -41.65 -35.85
C ILE A 48 9.10 -41.07 -37.17
N ASP A 49 8.38 -41.41 -38.24
CA ASP A 49 8.73 -40.96 -39.58
C ASP A 49 7.55 -40.26 -40.23
N PHE A 50 7.87 -39.20 -40.98
CA PHE A 50 6.87 -38.48 -41.76
C PHE A 50 6.34 -39.38 -42.88
N VAL A 51 5.02 -39.47 -42.97
CA VAL A 51 4.32 -40.23 -44.00
C VAL A 51 3.50 -39.24 -44.82
N GLY A 52 3.69 -39.23 -46.13
CA GLY A 52 3.06 -38.29 -47.03
C GLY A 52 2.74 -38.89 -48.40
N THR A 53 2.07 -38.08 -49.22
CA THR A 53 1.64 -38.51 -50.56
C THR A 53 2.81 -38.95 -51.43
N TYR A 54 3.98 -38.32 -51.27
CA TYR A 54 5.20 -38.52 -52.06
C TYR A 54 6.33 -39.25 -51.33
N THR A 55 6.11 -39.74 -50.10
CA THR A 55 7.12 -40.53 -49.38
C THR A 55 6.90 -42.02 -49.60
N ASP A 56 7.98 -42.79 -49.50
CA ASP A 56 7.88 -44.24 -49.49
C ASP A 56 7.01 -44.70 -48.31
N PRO A 57 6.20 -45.75 -48.47
CA PRO A 57 5.48 -46.36 -47.36
C PRO A 57 6.45 -46.85 -46.29
N LEU A 58 6.05 -46.73 -45.02
CA LEU A 58 6.80 -47.30 -43.91
C LEU A 58 6.96 -48.81 -44.09
N LYS A 59 8.20 -49.29 -44.12
CA LYS A 59 8.53 -50.71 -44.34
C LYS A 59 8.20 -51.59 -43.15
N HIS A 60 8.31 -51.03 -41.95
CA HIS A 60 8.11 -51.75 -40.67
C HIS A 60 7.19 -50.98 -39.72
N ALA A 61 6.11 -50.39 -40.25
CA ALA A 61 5.11 -49.71 -39.43
C ALA A 61 4.54 -50.63 -38.36
N VAL A 62 4.33 -50.08 -37.17
CA VAL A 62 3.79 -50.78 -36.01
C VAL A 62 2.27 -50.71 -36.05
N TYR A 63 1.60 -51.84 -35.80
CA TYR A 63 0.17 -51.86 -35.56
C TYR A 63 -0.11 -51.53 -34.09
N PRO A 64 -0.94 -50.52 -33.76
CA PRO A 64 -1.22 -50.13 -32.37
C PRO A 64 -2.20 -51.10 -31.70
N ASP A 65 -1.81 -52.36 -31.50
CA ASP A 65 -2.68 -53.38 -30.90
C ASP A 65 -3.06 -53.00 -29.46
N ARG A 66 -4.33 -52.64 -29.26
CA ARG A 66 -4.87 -52.25 -27.94
C ARG A 66 -4.79 -53.40 -26.93
N ARG A 67 -4.64 -54.66 -27.35
CA ARG A 67 -4.60 -55.86 -26.51
C ARG A 67 -3.17 -56.34 -26.22
N ASP A 68 -2.17 -55.83 -26.93
CA ASP A 68 -0.77 -56.23 -26.73
C ASP A 68 -0.13 -55.45 -25.57
N GLY A 69 -0.06 -56.10 -24.41
CA GLY A 69 0.60 -55.56 -23.22
C GLY A 69 2.11 -55.38 -23.36
N ALA A 70 2.78 -56.21 -24.17
CA ALA A 70 4.22 -56.11 -24.39
C ALA A 70 4.55 -54.92 -25.31
N LEU A 71 3.74 -54.71 -26.34
CA LEU A 71 3.81 -53.52 -27.19
C LEU A 71 3.57 -52.25 -26.38
N LYS A 72 2.48 -52.21 -25.58
CA LYS A 72 2.17 -51.08 -24.70
C LYS A 72 3.34 -50.74 -23.77
N SER A 73 3.92 -51.75 -23.13
CA SER A 73 5.09 -51.56 -22.25
C SER A 73 6.30 -51.01 -23.01
N SER A 74 6.57 -51.51 -24.21
CA SER A 74 7.74 -51.14 -25.02
C SER A 74 7.61 -49.72 -25.59
N ILE A 75 6.44 -49.38 -26.12
CA ILE A 75 6.14 -48.02 -26.62
C ILE A 75 6.13 -47.03 -25.45
N ALA A 76 5.54 -47.38 -24.30
CA ALA A 76 5.54 -46.49 -23.15
C ALA A 76 6.97 -46.17 -22.69
N LYS A 77 7.84 -47.17 -22.55
CA LYS A 77 9.27 -46.95 -22.21
C LYS A 77 9.99 -46.08 -23.24
N TRP A 78 9.76 -46.31 -24.52
CA TRP A 78 10.34 -45.49 -25.59
C TRP A 78 9.87 -44.02 -25.53
N VAL A 79 8.58 -43.79 -25.30
CA VAL A 79 8.01 -42.44 -25.14
C VAL A 79 8.56 -41.76 -23.89
N LEU A 80 8.62 -42.46 -22.75
CA LEU A 80 9.19 -41.94 -21.50
C LEU A 80 10.67 -41.56 -21.67
N GLY A 81 11.44 -42.37 -22.41
CA GLY A 81 12.82 -42.04 -22.79
C GLY A 81 12.90 -40.73 -23.57
N MET A 82 12.09 -40.57 -24.62
CA MET A 82 12.02 -39.32 -25.39
C MET A 82 11.63 -38.12 -24.51
N MET A 83 10.67 -38.29 -23.59
CA MET A 83 10.26 -37.23 -22.67
C MET A 83 11.40 -36.82 -21.71
N SER A 84 12.17 -37.79 -21.21
CA SER A 84 13.31 -37.54 -20.33
C SER A 84 14.44 -36.74 -21.01
N GLU A 85 14.61 -36.93 -22.33
CA GLU A 85 15.56 -36.19 -23.17
C GLU A 85 15.04 -34.81 -23.63
N GLY A 86 13.80 -34.44 -23.27
CA GLY A 86 13.17 -33.19 -23.69
C GLY A 86 12.57 -33.23 -25.10
N ASN A 87 12.50 -34.40 -25.74
CA ASN A 87 11.99 -34.59 -27.11
C ASN A 87 10.45 -34.58 -27.19
N ASN A 88 9.78 -33.71 -26.41
CA ASN A 88 8.31 -33.60 -26.34
C ASN A 88 7.64 -33.32 -27.69
N ARG A 89 8.36 -32.67 -28.62
CA ARG A 89 7.87 -32.45 -29.98
C ARG A 89 7.66 -33.78 -30.71
N GLN A 90 8.58 -34.72 -30.58
CA GLN A 90 8.50 -36.03 -31.22
C GLN A 90 7.32 -36.82 -30.67
N VAL A 91 7.10 -36.79 -29.35
CA VAL A 91 5.92 -37.43 -28.72
C VAL A 91 4.60 -36.93 -29.32
N ARG A 92 4.47 -35.62 -29.58
CA ARG A 92 3.28 -35.04 -30.26
C ARG A 92 3.11 -35.54 -31.69
N LEU A 93 4.19 -35.83 -32.41
CA LEU A 93 4.09 -36.37 -33.77
C LEU A 93 3.53 -37.80 -33.77
N ALA A 94 3.70 -38.55 -32.68
CA ALA A 94 3.11 -39.88 -32.51
C ALA A 94 1.69 -39.86 -31.92
N GLU A 95 1.07 -38.70 -31.68
CA GLU A 95 -0.20 -38.57 -30.94
C GLU A 95 -1.32 -39.47 -31.47
N VAL A 96 -1.48 -39.58 -32.79
CA VAL A 96 -2.50 -40.45 -33.41
C VAL A 96 -2.26 -41.91 -33.07
N PHE A 97 -1.01 -42.37 -33.16
CA PHE A 97 -0.62 -43.73 -32.82
C PHE A 97 -0.78 -44.01 -31.32
N LEU A 98 -0.33 -43.08 -30.46
CA LEU A 98 -0.42 -43.23 -29.00
C LEU A 98 -1.88 -43.22 -28.53
N THR A 99 -2.71 -42.37 -29.12
CA THR A 99 -4.16 -42.32 -28.84
C THR A 99 -4.84 -43.63 -29.25
N GLU A 100 -4.47 -44.18 -30.40
CA GLU A 100 -5.03 -45.45 -30.85
C GLU A 100 -4.62 -46.63 -29.94
N LEU A 101 -3.36 -46.65 -29.47
CA LEU A 101 -2.81 -47.72 -28.65
C LEU A 101 -3.27 -47.65 -27.18
N PHE A 102 -3.24 -46.46 -26.57
CA PHE A 102 -3.47 -46.27 -25.14
C PHE A 102 -4.79 -45.57 -24.80
N GLY A 103 -5.48 -44.98 -25.77
CA GLY A 103 -6.69 -44.17 -25.57
C GLY A 103 -6.40 -42.67 -25.52
N SER A 104 -7.45 -41.86 -25.42
CA SER A 104 -7.34 -40.38 -25.42
C SER A 104 -6.55 -39.82 -24.23
N ASN A 105 -6.45 -40.57 -23.13
CA ASN A 105 -5.63 -40.24 -21.96
C ASN A 105 -4.23 -40.90 -22.02
N TYR A 106 -3.69 -41.14 -23.23
CA TYR A 106 -2.44 -41.88 -23.42
C TYR A 106 -1.28 -41.36 -22.56
N SER A 107 -1.18 -40.05 -22.33
CA SER A 107 -0.12 -39.45 -21.50
C SER A 107 -0.15 -39.97 -20.06
N ASP A 108 -1.34 -40.11 -19.47
CA ASP A 108 -1.50 -40.64 -18.11
C ASP A 108 -1.24 -42.14 -18.07
N VAL A 109 -1.73 -42.85 -19.08
CA VAL A 109 -1.53 -44.30 -19.20
C VAL A 109 -0.04 -44.62 -19.36
N ILE A 110 0.68 -43.90 -20.23
CA ILE A 110 2.12 -44.06 -20.46
C ILE A 110 2.91 -43.74 -19.17
N ALA A 111 2.56 -42.67 -18.46
CA ALA A 111 3.19 -42.33 -17.19
C ALA A 111 3.12 -43.47 -16.17
N SER A 112 2.04 -44.27 -16.16
CA SER A 112 1.90 -45.41 -15.24
C SER A 112 2.91 -46.55 -15.49
N TYR A 113 3.57 -46.57 -16.65
CA TYR A 113 4.69 -47.48 -16.96
C TYR A 113 6.05 -46.91 -16.54
N GLY A 114 6.11 -45.67 -16.07
CA GLY A 114 7.33 -45.02 -15.62
C GLY A 114 7.86 -45.58 -14.31
N ASP A 115 9.14 -45.34 -14.06
CA ASP A 115 9.75 -45.68 -12.79
C ASP A 115 9.11 -44.87 -11.65
N THR A 116 9.21 -45.39 -10.42
CA THR A 116 8.82 -44.67 -9.22
C THR A 116 10.05 -43.99 -8.61
N LEU A 117 9.90 -42.75 -8.16
CA LEU A 117 10.90 -42.14 -7.27
C LEU A 117 10.62 -42.57 -5.83
N SER A 118 11.65 -42.96 -5.09
CA SER A 118 11.51 -43.19 -3.65
C SER A 118 11.20 -41.87 -2.92
N PRO A 119 10.55 -41.91 -1.74
CA PRO A 119 10.31 -40.72 -0.93
C PRO A 119 11.59 -39.91 -0.66
N GLU A 120 12.71 -40.59 -0.41
CA GLU A 120 14.01 -39.96 -0.16
C GLU A 120 14.53 -39.22 -1.40
N ALA A 121 14.42 -39.83 -2.58
CA ALA A 121 14.83 -39.20 -3.83
C ALA A 121 13.95 -37.98 -4.18
N ILE A 122 12.66 -38.02 -3.83
CA ILE A 122 11.76 -36.86 -3.96
C ILE A 122 12.24 -35.73 -3.04
N GLN A 123 12.54 -36.03 -1.77
CA GLN A 123 13.02 -35.03 -0.82
C GLN A 123 14.39 -34.45 -1.21
N GLU A 124 15.32 -35.27 -1.70
CA GLU A 124 16.62 -34.82 -2.20
C GLU A 124 16.46 -33.85 -3.36
N LYS A 125 15.61 -34.18 -4.35
CA LYS A 125 15.30 -33.28 -5.47
C LYS A 125 14.64 -31.98 -5.03
N ILE A 126 13.75 -32.02 -4.02
CA ILE A 126 13.16 -30.81 -3.43
C ILE A 126 14.25 -29.95 -2.79
N ALA A 127 15.12 -30.54 -1.97
CA ALA A 127 16.21 -29.82 -1.32
C ALA A 127 17.15 -29.17 -2.34
N ASP A 128 17.52 -29.90 -3.40
CA ASP A 128 18.31 -29.38 -4.50
C ASP A 128 17.62 -28.23 -5.24
N ALA A 129 16.31 -28.34 -5.48
CA ALA A 129 15.53 -27.30 -6.13
C ALA A 129 15.51 -26.02 -5.27
N ILE A 130 15.32 -26.16 -3.96
CA ILE A 130 15.36 -25.04 -2.99
C ILE A 130 16.75 -24.41 -2.92
N ALA A 131 17.81 -25.22 -2.97
CA ALA A 131 19.20 -24.74 -2.95
C ALA A 131 19.57 -23.94 -4.22
N LYS A 132 18.93 -24.26 -5.36
CA LYS A 132 19.12 -23.54 -6.62
C LYS A 132 18.28 -22.27 -6.75
N MET A 133 17.31 -22.05 -5.85
CA MET A 133 16.54 -20.82 -5.86
C MET A 133 17.45 -19.62 -5.55
N PRO A 134 17.24 -18.48 -6.23
CA PRO A 134 18.00 -17.27 -5.92
C PRO A 134 17.72 -16.81 -4.48
N GLU A 135 18.65 -16.06 -3.90
CA GLU A 135 18.46 -15.47 -2.56
C GLU A 135 17.47 -14.30 -2.59
N LYS A 136 17.46 -13.55 -3.70
CA LYS A 136 16.65 -12.35 -3.93
C LYS A 136 15.97 -12.37 -5.30
N THR A 137 14.77 -11.81 -5.39
CA THR A 137 14.07 -11.59 -6.66
C THR A 137 14.55 -10.31 -7.31
N SER A 138 14.20 -10.11 -8.58
CA SER A 138 14.43 -8.84 -9.27
C SER A 138 13.69 -7.66 -8.63
N GLN A 139 12.65 -7.93 -7.84
CA GLN A 139 11.89 -6.94 -7.08
C GLN A 139 12.41 -6.76 -5.64
N GLY A 140 13.53 -7.38 -5.25
CA GLY A 140 14.15 -7.19 -3.94
C GLY A 140 13.51 -7.99 -2.78
N ALA A 141 12.56 -8.89 -3.08
CA ALA A 141 12.04 -9.83 -2.10
C ALA A 141 13.08 -10.91 -1.81
N THR A 142 13.21 -11.32 -0.56
CA THR A 142 14.15 -12.37 -0.15
C THR A 142 13.45 -13.71 -0.04
N ARG A 143 14.20 -14.80 -0.24
CA ARG A 143 13.68 -16.16 0.01
C ARG A 143 13.21 -16.34 1.45
N ASN A 144 13.75 -15.59 2.40
CA ASN A 144 13.36 -15.65 3.80
C ASN A 144 12.19 -14.72 4.14
N GLY A 145 11.84 -13.75 3.29
CA GLY A 145 10.69 -12.84 3.50
C GLY A 145 10.95 -11.67 4.47
N ASP A 146 12.20 -11.40 4.84
CA ASP A 146 12.60 -10.41 5.84
C ASP A 146 13.35 -9.21 5.24
N SER A 147 13.24 -8.99 3.93
CA SER A 147 13.94 -7.88 3.28
C SER A 147 13.40 -6.53 3.72
N GLU A 148 14.27 -5.51 3.78
CA GLU A 148 13.89 -4.14 4.13
C GLU A 148 12.73 -3.64 3.25
N LEU A 149 12.72 -4.00 1.96
CA LEU A 149 11.68 -3.62 1.03
C LEU A 149 10.34 -4.32 1.32
N GLU A 150 10.36 -5.62 1.64
CA GLU A 150 9.16 -6.39 2.01
C GLU A 150 8.55 -5.85 3.32
N VAL A 151 9.39 -5.57 4.32
CA VAL A 151 8.99 -4.96 5.60
C VAL A 151 8.40 -3.56 5.38
N THR A 152 9.07 -2.72 4.58
CA THR A 152 8.58 -1.38 4.22
C THR A 152 7.25 -1.46 3.49
N ASN A 153 7.07 -2.40 2.55
CA ASN A 153 5.81 -2.59 1.84
C ASN A 153 4.68 -3.09 2.76
N ALA A 154 5.00 -3.93 3.75
CA ALA A 154 4.01 -4.35 4.75
C ALA A 154 3.52 -3.18 5.62
N ILE A 155 4.43 -2.28 6.00
CA ILE A 155 4.13 -1.13 6.87
C ILE A 155 3.46 0.00 6.09
N PHE A 156 3.97 0.39 4.92
CA PHE A 156 3.52 1.57 4.18
C PHE A 156 2.64 1.25 2.96
N GLY A 157 2.69 0.02 2.46
CA GLY A 157 1.83 -0.49 1.38
C GLY A 157 0.50 -1.06 1.90
N THR A 158 -0.43 -1.35 0.99
CA THR A 158 -1.74 -1.95 1.32
C THR A 158 -1.67 -3.46 1.63
N ASN A 159 -0.45 -3.99 1.78
CA ASN A 159 -0.08 -5.34 2.18
C ASN A 159 -0.64 -6.49 1.29
N GLU A 160 0.17 -6.93 0.33
CA GLU A 160 0.00 -8.25 -0.31
C GLU A 160 1.32 -9.01 -0.27
N PHE A 161 1.43 -9.96 0.66
CA PHE A 161 2.50 -10.95 0.67
C PHE A 161 2.43 -11.79 -0.60
N ARG A 162 3.53 -11.84 -1.37
CA ARG A 162 3.61 -12.64 -2.59
C ARG A 162 4.36 -13.94 -2.35
N ALA A 163 3.58 -14.99 -2.10
CA ALA A 163 4.10 -16.35 -1.95
C ALA A 163 4.81 -16.87 -3.21
N SER A 164 4.36 -16.42 -4.39
CA SER A 164 4.72 -16.98 -5.71
C SER A 164 6.20 -16.86 -6.10
N ASP A 165 6.91 -15.91 -5.51
CA ASP A 165 8.25 -15.53 -5.96
C ASP A 165 9.32 -16.62 -5.75
N TYR A 166 9.03 -17.61 -4.89
CA TYR A 166 9.96 -18.72 -4.56
C TYR A 166 9.25 -20.08 -4.52
N GLU A 167 8.21 -20.26 -5.33
CA GLU A 167 7.55 -21.57 -5.47
C GLU A 167 8.42 -22.54 -6.28
N ILE A 168 8.43 -23.81 -5.86
CA ILE A 168 9.07 -24.88 -6.65
C ILE A 168 8.15 -25.17 -7.84
N THR A 169 8.61 -24.88 -9.06
CA THR A 169 7.86 -25.22 -10.28
C THR A 169 8.34 -26.54 -10.86
N THR A 170 7.52 -27.13 -11.74
CA THR A 170 7.88 -28.34 -12.48
C THR A 170 9.15 -28.16 -13.31
N THR A 171 9.48 -26.93 -13.72
CA THR A 171 10.71 -26.66 -14.50
C THR A 171 11.98 -26.92 -13.68
N GLN A 172 11.99 -26.61 -12.37
CA GLN A 172 13.12 -26.90 -11.49
C GLN A 172 13.24 -28.40 -11.15
N PHE A 173 12.12 -29.12 -11.20
CA PHE A 173 12.07 -30.57 -10.91
C PHE A 173 12.27 -31.46 -12.14
N GLY A 174 12.08 -30.90 -13.34
CA GLY A 174 12.09 -31.62 -14.62
C GLY A 174 10.72 -32.20 -14.99
N PRO A 175 10.65 -33.03 -16.04
CA PRO A 175 9.39 -33.58 -16.54
C PRO A 175 8.84 -34.65 -15.58
N ILE A 176 8.04 -34.24 -14.59
CA ILE A 176 7.43 -35.15 -13.60
C ILE A 176 6.57 -36.26 -14.22
N GLY A 177 6.05 -36.03 -15.43
CA GLY A 177 5.20 -36.98 -16.15
C GLY A 177 5.92 -38.25 -16.61
N ILE A 178 7.24 -38.34 -16.45
CA ILE A 178 7.99 -39.57 -16.75
C ILE A 178 7.90 -40.62 -15.64
N TYR A 179 7.42 -40.24 -14.46
CA TYR A 179 7.32 -41.13 -13.30
C TYR A 179 5.89 -41.62 -13.11
N SER A 180 5.75 -42.86 -12.65
CA SER A 180 4.43 -43.43 -12.34
C SER A 180 3.81 -42.84 -11.09
N ASN A 181 4.63 -42.37 -10.14
CA ASN A 181 4.17 -41.69 -8.92
C ASN A 181 4.20 -40.16 -9.01
N LYS A 182 3.84 -39.60 -10.18
CA LYS A 182 3.77 -38.15 -10.44
C LYS A 182 2.89 -37.37 -9.45
N ASP A 183 1.83 -37.98 -8.93
CA ASP A 183 0.94 -37.35 -7.96
C ASP A 183 1.62 -37.17 -6.61
N GLU A 184 2.39 -38.16 -6.15
CA GLU A 184 3.19 -38.09 -4.92
C GLU A 184 4.28 -37.02 -5.03
N ILE A 185 4.95 -36.97 -6.18
CA ILE A 185 5.94 -35.93 -6.50
C ILE A 185 5.28 -34.54 -6.43
N LYS A 186 4.12 -34.38 -7.08
CA LYS A 186 3.38 -33.12 -7.08
C LYS A 186 2.95 -32.72 -5.67
N GLN A 187 2.42 -33.65 -4.88
CA GLN A 187 2.04 -33.39 -3.49
C GLN A 187 3.23 -32.94 -2.65
N ALA A 188 4.39 -33.58 -2.80
CA ALA A 188 5.60 -33.21 -2.08
C ALA A 188 6.11 -31.81 -2.49
N MET A 189 6.06 -31.48 -3.78
CA MET A 189 6.38 -30.14 -4.29
C MET A 189 5.42 -29.07 -3.74
N ASP A 190 4.11 -29.33 -3.80
CA ASP A 190 3.08 -28.41 -3.32
C ASP A 190 3.23 -28.19 -1.80
N ALA A 191 3.52 -29.25 -1.04
CA ALA A 191 3.79 -29.17 0.41
C ALA A 191 5.04 -28.36 0.72
N ALA A 192 6.12 -28.53 -0.05
CA ALA A 192 7.36 -27.77 0.12
C ALA A 192 7.16 -26.28 -0.21
N SER A 193 6.46 -25.96 -1.30
CA SER A 193 6.10 -24.57 -1.65
C SER A 193 5.21 -23.93 -0.58
N ALA A 194 4.22 -24.65 -0.05
CA ALA A 194 3.38 -24.17 1.04
C ALA A 194 4.18 -23.89 2.32
N ARG A 195 5.15 -24.76 2.65
CA ARG A 195 6.06 -24.57 3.77
C ARG A 195 6.92 -23.31 3.60
N ILE A 196 7.54 -23.11 2.42
CA ILE A 196 8.34 -21.91 2.12
C ILE A 196 7.48 -20.65 2.23
N ALA A 197 6.27 -20.66 1.69
CA ALA A 197 5.35 -19.53 1.78
C ALA A 197 4.99 -19.19 3.24
N ALA A 198 4.73 -20.20 4.06
CA ALA A 198 4.44 -20.04 5.48
C ALA A 198 5.64 -19.50 6.28
N GLU A 199 6.83 -20.07 6.07
CA GLU A 199 8.09 -19.62 6.69
C GLU A 199 8.37 -18.15 6.34
N ARG A 200 8.26 -17.78 5.05
CA ARG A 200 8.43 -16.39 4.59
C ARG A 200 7.46 -15.44 5.24
N LYS A 201 6.18 -15.80 5.32
CA LYS A 201 5.15 -14.96 5.96
C LYS A 201 5.42 -14.79 7.46
N ALA A 202 5.84 -15.85 8.14
CA ALA A 202 6.21 -15.80 9.55
C ALA A 202 7.41 -14.88 9.78
N ASN A 203 8.44 -15.00 8.95
CA ASN A 203 9.63 -14.15 9.01
C ASN A 203 9.30 -12.68 8.72
N LEU A 204 8.47 -12.38 7.71
CA LEU A 204 8.00 -11.02 7.45
C LEU A 204 7.30 -10.44 8.68
N ASN A 205 6.35 -11.19 9.26
CA ASN A 205 5.63 -10.75 10.45
C ASN A 205 6.58 -10.51 11.63
N HIS A 206 7.58 -11.39 11.81
CA HIS A 206 8.60 -11.23 12.85
C HIS A 206 9.47 -9.99 12.61
N ALA A 207 9.90 -9.74 11.37
CA ALA A 207 10.70 -8.58 10.99
C ALA A 207 9.93 -7.27 11.16
N VAL A 208 8.65 -7.24 10.74
CA VAL A 208 7.75 -6.11 10.99
C VAL A 208 7.58 -5.86 12.48
N ALA A 209 7.29 -6.90 13.27
CA ALA A 209 7.12 -6.77 14.72
C ALA A 209 8.40 -6.29 15.41
N ALA A 210 9.58 -6.79 15.01
CA ALA A 210 10.86 -6.35 15.55
C ALA A 210 11.13 -4.88 15.24
N LEU A 211 10.90 -4.45 13.99
CA LEU A 211 11.08 -3.06 13.59
C LEU A 211 10.11 -2.13 14.32
N THR A 212 8.82 -2.45 14.35
CA THR A 212 7.83 -1.61 15.03
C THR A 212 8.03 -1.59 16.54
N GLN A 213 8.49 -2.68 17.14
CA GLN A 213 8.89 -2.69 18.54
C GLN A 213 10.08 -1.76 18.80
N SER A 214 11.07 -1.73 17.90
CA SER A 214 12.17 -0.76 18.00
C SER A 214 11.68 0.68 17.94
N TRP A 215 10.69 0.97 17.09
CA TRP A 215 10.07 2.29 16.99
C TRP A 215 9.28 2.65 18.25
N VAL A 216 8.52 1.72 18.82
CA VAL A 216 7.80 1.95 20.10
C VAL A 216 8.79 2.28 21.21
N THR A 217 9.92 1.57 21.29
CA THR A 217 10.97 1.90 22.26
C THR A 217 11.52 3.31 22.02
N ALA A 218 11.87 3.65 20.78
CA ALA A 218 12.37 4.98 20.43
C ALA A 218 11.34 6.09 20.72
N ILE A 219 10.05 5.86 20.48
CA ILE A 219 8.96 6.80 20.78
C ILE A 219 8.86 7.02 22.29
N ARG A 220 8.93 5.96 23.10
CA ARG A 220 8.89 6.07 24.56
C ARG A 220 10.08 6.85 25.10
N GLU A 221 11.28 6.54 24.62
CA GLU A 221 12.50 7.27 24.97
C GLU A 221 12.39 8.75 24.58
N ALA A 222 12.01 9.06 23.34
CA ALA A 222 11.82 10.42 22.86
C ALA A 222 10.77 11.18 23.69
N ALA A 223 9.63 10.54 24.00
CA ALA A 223 8.58 11.14 24.81
C ALA A 223 9.06 11.51 26.22
N THR A 224 9.98 10.74 26.83
CA THR A 224 10.55 11.10 28.14
C THR A 224 11.41 12.36 28.12
N THR A 225 11.96 12.73 26.96
CA THR A 225 12.76 13.96 26.84
C THR A 225 11.90 15.23 26.81
N GLY A 226 10.61 15.10 26.47
CA GLY A 226 9.71 16.23 26.26
C GLY A 226 10.05 17.12 25.05
N LYS A 227 11.08 16.76 24.26
CA LYS A 227 11.49 17.53 23.09
C LYS A 227 10.64 17.16 21.89
N ILE A 228 9.88 18.14 21.39
CA ILE A 228 9.07 17.99 20.18
C ILE A 228 9.86 18.41 18.93
N THR A 229 9.48 17.88 17.77
CA THR A 229 10.05 18.33 16.50
C THR A 229 9.38 19.60 15.97
N PRO A 230 10.08 20.46 15.20
CA PRO A 230 9.46 21.65 14.60
C PRO A 230 8.27 21.35 13.68
N ALA A 231 8.20 20.15 13.10
CA ALA A 231 7.13 19.73 12.19
C ALA A 231 5.73 19.78 12.84
N ILE A 232 5.66 19.59 14.16
CA ILE A 232 4.39 19.60 14.89
C ILE A 232 3.66 20.95 14.84
N ALA A 233 4.39 22.05 14.63
CA ALA A 233 3.82 23.40 14.57
C ALA A 233 2.85 23.56 13.38
N ASP A 234 3.14 22.90 12.26
CA ASP A 234 2.27 22.90 11.08
C ASP A 234 0.99 22.10 11.33
N VAL A 235 1.04 21.13 12.23
CA VAL A 235 0.00 20.13 12.41
C VAL A 235 -1.01 20.52 13.48
N VAL A 236 -0.58 21.15 14.55
CA VAL A 236 -1.47 21.41 15.70
C VAL A 236 -2.56 22.44 15.40
N ASN A 237 -2.34 23.27 14.38
CA ASN A 237 -3.36 24.19 13.85
C ASN A 237 -4.15 23.61 12.67
N ASP A 238 -3.67 22.54 12.05
CA ASP A 238 -4.27 21.89 10.90
C ASP A 238 -3.83 20.42 10.83
N GLY A 239 -4.60 19.55 11.49
CA GLY A 239 -4.32 18.12 11.54
C GLY A 239 -4.29 17.45 10.17
N SER A 240 -4.81 18.09 9.11
CA SER A 240 -4.69 17.53 7.76
C SER A 240 -3.24 17.45 7.27
N LYS A 241 -2.33 18.21 7.89
CA LYS A 241 -0.90 18.28 7.53
C LYS A 241 -0.02 17.21 8.19
N PHE A 242 -0.56 16.29 9.00
CA PHE A 242 0.24 15.22 9.65
C PHE A 242 1.14 14.49 8.65
N MET A 243 0.57 14.07 7.52
CA MET A 243 1.30 13.24 6.56
C MET A 243 2.36 14.06 5.81
N ASP A 244 2.09 15.33 5.54
CA ASP A 244 3.02 16.20 4.82
C ASP A 244 4.18 16.65 5.73
N ALA A 245 3.88 17.01 6.98
CA ALA A 245 4.86 17.53 7.94
C ALA A 245 5.90 16.47 8.35
N TYR A 246 5.51 15.20 8.41
CA TYR A 246 6.38 14.07 8.79
C TYR A 246 6.78 13.20 7.60
N GLN A 247 6.58 13.68 6.38
CA GLN A 247 6.92 12.96 5.17
C GLN A 247 8.44 12.70 5.07
N MET A 248 8.80 11.50 4.61
CA MET A 248 10.15 11.11 4.21
C MET A 248 10.21 10.81 2.71
N ASP A 249 11.38 10.42 2.21
CA ASP A 249 11.57 10.10 0.80
C ASP A 249 10.62 9.01 0.30
N ALA A 250 10.25 9.12 -0.98
CA ALA A 250 9.43 8.12 -1.64
C ALA A 250 10.24 6.85 -1.91
N VAL A 251 9.73 5.70 -1.47
CA VAL A 251 10.35 4.39 -1.75
C VAL A 251 9.55 3.70 -2.85
N GLN A 252 10.23 3.03 -3.77
CA GLN A 252 9.60 2.27 -4.83
C GLN A 252 9.19 0.89 -4.32
N LEU A 253 7.89 0.67 -4.08
CA LEU A 253 7.35 -0.56 -3.50
C LEU A 253 6.55 -1.38 -4.52
N PRO A 254 6.67 -2.73 -4.53
CA PRO A 254 5.88 -3.60 -5.37
C PRO A 254 4.40 -3.63 -4.92
N SER A 255 3.47 -3.53 -5.89
CA SER A 255 2.02 -3.52 -5.66
C SER A 255 1.44 -4.93 -5.44
N ALA A 256 0.12 -5.10 -5.50
CA ALA A 256 -0.52 -6.40 -5.65
C ALA A 256 -0.09 -7.14 -6.94
N TYR A 257 0.02 -6.38 -8.04
CA TYR A 257 0.03 -6.92 -9.42
C TYR A 257 1.40 -6.97 -10.09
N GLY A 258 2.49 -7.05 -9.34
CA GLY A 258 3.83 -7.03 -9.95
C GLY A 258 4.42 -5.63 -10.14
N GLN A 259 3.60 -4.59 -10.22
CA GLN A 259 4.03 -3.26 -10.61
C GLN A 259 4.73 -2.51 -9.48
N LEU A 260 5.82 -1.82 -9.81
CA LEU A 260 6.51 -0.93 -8.89
C LEU A 260 5.76 0.41 -8.81
N SER A 261 5.47 0.87 -7.59
CA SER A 261 4.80 2.14 -7.32
C SER A 261 5.54 2.94 -6.28
N TYR A 262 5.66 4.25 -6.48
CA TYR A 262 6.21 5.14 -5.47
C TYR A 262 5.24 5.26 -4.29
N ARG A 263 5.74 4.99 -3.08
CA ARG A 263 5.00 5.12 -1.83
C ARG A 263 5.73 6.12 -0.96
N MET A 264 4.99 7.13 -0.52
CA MET A 264 5.48 8.06 0.50
C MET A 264 5.61 7.31 1.81
N THR A 265 6.76 7.50 2.46
CA THR A 265 7.02 7.02 3.81
C THR A 265 6.97 8.19 4.79
N TYR A 266 6.85 7.90 6.08
CA TYR A 266 6.69 8.93 7.11
C TYR A 266 7.54 8.58 8.33
N ASN A 267 8.08 9.59 9.01
CA ASN A 267 8.81 9.41 10.25
C ASN A 267 7.82 9.17 11.41
N LEU A 268 7.35 7.93 11.52
CA LEU A 268 6.39 7.51 12.55
C LEU A 268 6.93 7.71 13.97
N VAL A 269 8.24 7.60 14.18
CA VAL A 269 8.86 7.80 15.49
C VAL A 269 8.67 9.24 15.96
N SER A 270 9.10 10.21 15.15
CA SER A 270 8.93 11.64 15.50
C SER A 270 7.46 12.05 15.59
N MET A 271 6.63 11.55 14.69
CA MET A 271 5.20 11.86 14.68
C MET A 271 4.51 11.40 15.97
N PHE A 272 4.67 10.13 16.35
CA PHE A 272 4.03 9.58 17.54
C PHE A 272 4.68 10.04 18.85
N SER A 273 5.97 10.40 18.84
CA SER A 273 6.58 11.05 20.02
C SER A 273 5.98 12.43 20.26
N ASP A 274 5.83 13.25 19.23
CA ASP A 274 5.27 14.60 19.36
C ASP A 274 3.80 14.56 19.79
N LEU A 275 3.02 13.64 19.19
CA LEU A 275 1.63 13.39 19.57
C LEU A 275 1.49 12.97 21.04
N ALA A 276 2.39 12.10 21.52
CA ALA A 276 2.38 11.65 22.91
C ALA A 276 2.78 12.77 23.88
N ILE A 277 3.81 13.57 23.54
CA ILE A 277 4.25 14.72 24.36
C ILE A 277 3.14 15.77 24.49
N LEU A 278 2.39 16.01 23.42
CA LEU A 278 1.25 16.94 23.45
C LEU A 278 -0.01 16.36 24.11
N GLY A 279 -0.02 15.08 24.47
CA GLY A 279 -1.16 14.41 25.08
C GLY A 279 -2.30 14.10 24.10
N LEU A 280 -2.02 14.12 22.79
CA LEU A 280 -2.99 13.79 21.75
C LEU A 280 -3.17 12.28 21.56
N VAL A 281 -2.17 11.49 21.95
CA VAL A 281 -2.21 10.03 22.00
C VAL A 281 -1.62 9.57 23.33
N ALA A 282 -2.26 8.60 23.98
CA ALA A 282 -1.66 8.00 25.17
C ALA A 282 -0.46 7.14 24.76
N LEU A 283 0.68 7.31 25.44
CA LEU A 283 1.91 6.57 25.10
C LEU A 283 1.73 5.04 25.16
N ASN A 284 0.80 4.55 25.99
CA ASN A 284 0.45 3.14 26.08
C ASN A 284 -0.34 2.62 24.87
N ASP A 285 -1.02 3.51 24.14
CA ASP A 285 -1.78 3.16 22.93
C ASP A 285 -0.86 3.06 21.69
N VAL A 286 0.38 3.53 21.80
CA VAL A 286 1.40 3.38 20.75
C VAL A 286 2.03 2.00 20.84
N THR A 287 1.45 1.04 20.13
CA THR A 287 1.90 -0.36 20.13
C THR A 287 2.57 -0.78 18.82
N PRO A 288 3.32 -1.91 18.79
CA PRO A 288 3.87 -2.45 17.55
C PRO A 288 2.79 -2.72 16.49
N GLU A 289 1.60 -3.16 16.91
CA GLU A 289 0.45 -3.44 16.04
C GLU A 289 -0.13 -2.16 15.43
N LEU A 290 -0.12 -1.04 16.17
CA LEU A 290 -0.53 0.24 15.61
C LEU A 290 0.39 0.66 14.44
N LEU A 291 1.69 0.43 14.59
CA LEU A 291 2.70 0.87 13.62
C LEU A 291 2.96 -0.15 12.50
N SER A 292 2.44 -1.38 12.59
CA SER A 292 2.75 -2.47 11.66
C SER A 292 2.11 -2.36 10.29
N MET A 293 1.07 -1.52 10.15
CA MET A 293 0.39 -1.30 8.88
C MET A 293 -0.14 0.12 8.76
N ARG A 294 -0.11 0.64 7.53
CA ARG A 294 -0.57 1.99 7.17
C ARG A 294 -1.96 2.31 7.67
N LYS A 295 -2.89 1.37 7.49
CA LYS A 295 -4.29 1.56 7.87
C LYS A 295 -4.43 1.90 9.36
N ASN A 296 -3.67 1.22 10.22
CA ASN A 296 -3.82 1.30 11.66
C ASN A 296 -3.44 2.69 12.18
N HIS A 297 -2.28 3.21 11.80
CA HIS A 297 -1.88 4.55 12.24
C HIS A 297 -2.66 5.67 11.53
N VAL A 298 -3.04 5.51 10.26
CA VAL A 298 -3.88 6.51 9.56
C VAL A 298 -5.22 6.71 10.25
N GLU A 299 -5.85 5.66 10.77
CA GLU A 299 -7.11 5.75 11.51
C GLU A 299 -6.97 6.61 12.78
N ILE A 300 -5.86 6.44 13.53
CA ILE A 300 -5.57 7.29 14.68
C ILE A 300 -5.34 8.75 14.26
N LEU A 301 -4.56 9.00 13.21
CA LEU A 301 -4.29 10.35 12.72
C LEU A 301 -5.58 11.05 12.26
N GLN A 302 -6.50 10.33 11.64
CA GLN A 302 -7.81 10.87 11.27
C GLN A 302 -8.63 11.29 12.49
N ARG A 303 -8.65 10.46 13.54
CA ARG A 303 -9.32 10.80 14.81
C ARG A 303 -8.73 12.06 15.44
N ILE A 304 -7.40 12.17 15.48
CA ILE A 304 -6.71 13.35 16.02
C ILE A 304 -7.03 14.59 15.17
N ASN A 305 -7.01 14.47 13.85
CA ASN A 305 -7.37 15.57 12.96
C ASN A 305 -8.79 16.10 13.25
N THR A 306 -9.77 15.21 13.46
CA THR A 306 -11.13 15.63 13.85
C THR A 306 -11.15 16.38 15.19
N VAL A 307 -10.35 15.94 16.18
CA VAL A 307 -10.23 16.63 17.47
C VAL A 307 -9.60 18.01 17.29
N LEU A 308 -8.50 18.12 16.55
CA LEU A 308 -7.81 19.39 16.31
C LEU A 308 -8.69 20.38 15.53
N ALA A 309 -9.45 19.90 14.55
CA ALA A 309 -10.37 20.74 13.77
C ALA A 309 -11.51 21.33 14.62
N GLY A 310 -11.88 20.65 15.72
CA GLY A 310 -12.93 21.10 16.63
C GLY A 310 -12.48 22.10 17.70
N ARG A 311 -11.18 22.42 17.79
CA ARG A 311 -10.63 23.30 18.84
C ARG A 311 -11.07 24.76 18.67
N THR A 312 -11.34 25.41 19.80
CA THR A 312 -11.58 26.87 19.83
C THR A 312 -10.28 27.64 19.55
N ASP A 313 -10.40 28.94 19.30
CA ASP A 313 -9.21 29.77 19.04
C ASP A 313 -8.34 29.92 20.30
N GLU A 314 -8.94 29.87 21.50
CA GLU A 314 -8.22 29.84 22.77
C GLU A 314 -7.43 28.54 22.94
N GLU A 315 -8.04 27.39 22.61
CA GLU A 315 -7.37 26.09 22.69
C GLU A 315 -6.20 26.02 21.70
N LYS A 316 -6.39 26.48 20.47
CA LYS A 316 -5.31 26.57 19.46
C LYS A 316 -4.17 27.47 19.93
N GLN A 317 -4.48 28.60 20.56
CA GLN A 317 -3.46 29.50 21.10
C GLN A 317 -2.69 28.81 22.23
N ALA A 318 -3.38 28.14 23.15
CA ALA A 318 -2.75 27.39 24.23
C ALA A 318 -1.83 26.28 23.72
N ASP A 319 -2.24 25.58 22.66
CA ASP A 319 -1.39 24.59 22.01
C ASP A 319 -0.16 25.22 21.33
N ALA A 320 -0.35 26.34 20.62
CA ALA A 320 0.75 27.07 19.98
C ALA A 320 1.75 27.56 21.03
N ASP A 321 1.29 28.01 22.20
CA ASP A 321 2.18 28.40 23.29
C ASP A 321 2.93 27.19 23.85
N ARG A 322 2.23 26.07 24.11
CA ARG A 322 2.86 24.82 24.57
C ARG A 322 3.95 24.35 23.60
N ILE A 323 3.69 24.41 22.30
CA ILE A 323 4.67 24.03 21.26
C ILE A 323 5.86 24.99 21.26
N ASN A 324 5.60 26.29 21.21
CA ASN A 324 6.68 27.28 21.17
C ASN A 324 7.52 27.26 22.45
N LEU A 325 6.92 26.99 23.61
CA LEU A 325 7.63 26.79 24.87
C LEU A 325 8.53 25.55 24.79
N ALA A 326 8.00 24.42 24.32
CA ALA A 326 8.76 23.17 24.17
C ALA A 326 9.87 23.25 23.10
N LEU A 327 9.71 24.09 22.08
CA LEU A 327 10.75 24.42 21.09
C LEU A 327 11.77 25.46 21.62
N GLY A 328 11.51 26.10 22.76
CA GLY A 328 12.35 27.16 23.32
C GLY A 328 12.24 28.49 22.57
N ASN A 329 11.16 28.69 21.81
CA ASN A 329 10.88 29.94 21.09
C ASN A 329 10.29 31.02 21.99
N ILE A 330 9.61 30.62 23.08
CA ILE A 330 9.03 31.51 24.10
C ILE A 330 9.31 30.97 25.50
N THR A 331 9.16 31.81 26.53
CA THR A 331 9.30 31.42 27.94
C THR A 331 7.97 31.42 28.70
N GLU A 332 7.93 30.80 29.87
CA GLU A 332 6.74 30.83 30.75
C GLU A 332 6.41 32.27 31.19
N GLU A 333 7.43 33.11 31.41
CA GLU A 333 7.25 34.52 31.76
C GLU A 333 6.60 35.32 30.64
N GLU A 334 6.93 35.03 29.37
CA GLU A 334 6.32 35.70 28.23
C GLU A 334 4.83 35.33 28.08
N ILE A 335 4.48 34.08 28.34
CA ILE A 335 3.08 33.62 28.36
C ILE A 335 2.32 34.31 29.51
N ALA A 336 2.90 34.32 30.71
CA ALA A 336 2.30 34.96 31.88
C ALA A 336 2.09 36.46 31.67
N ALA A 337 3.11 37.18 31.17
CA ALA A 337 3.02 38.61 30.89
C ALA A 337 1.94 38.94 29.85
N ARG A 338 1.77 38.08 28.83
CA ARG A 338 0.69 38.24 27.85
C ARG A 338 -0.69 38.02 28.47
N ASN A 339 -0.84 37.01 29.32
CA ASN A 339 -2.10 36.72 30.01
C ASN A 339 -2.46 37.81 31.01
N GLU A 340 -1.50 38.29 31.82
CA GLU A 340 -1.70 39.42 32.74
C GLU A 340 -2.14 40.68 32.01
N LYS A 341 -1.46 41.01 30.89
CA LYS A 341 -1.85 42.15 30.05
C LYS A 341 -3.28 41.99 29.49
N GLN A 342 -3.67 40.76 29.15
CA GLN A 342 -5.02 40.47 28.66
C GLN A 342 -6.09 40.56 29.75
N GLU A 343 -5.78 40.15 30.98
CA GLU A 343 -6.65 40.31 32.16
C GLU A 343 -6.79 41.78 32.56
N GLU A 344 -5.69 42.55 32.57
CA GLU A 344 -5.70 43.99 32.83
C GLU A 344 -6.58 44.72 31.81
N LEU A 345 -6.43 44.42 30.51
CA LEU A 345 -7.28 44.96 29.46
C LEU A 345 -8.75 44.55 29.62
N SER A 346 -9.03 43.32 30.06
CA SER A 346 -10.40 42.84 30.31
C SER A 346 -11.05 43.53 31.51
N SER A 347 -10.29 43.82 32.57
CA SER A 347 -10.75 44.60 33.72
C SER A 347 -11.07 46.04 33.34
N ILE A 348 -10.16 46.70 32.61
CA ILE A 348 -10.38 48.05 32.07
C ILE A 348 -11.63 48.07 31.18
N GLN A 349 -11.83 47.02 30.39
CA GLN A 349 -13.01 46.87 29.54
C GLN A 349 -14.31 46.70 30.32
N GLY A 350 -14.34 45.95 31.42
CA GLY A 350 -15.54 45.76 32.24
C GLY A 350 -16.12 47.06 32.82
N ASP A 351 -15.24 47.91 33.37
CA ASP A 351 -15.63 49.21 33.94
C ASP A 351 -16.05 50.20 32.84
N ALA A 352 -15.33 50.21 31.72
CA ALA A 352 -15.61 51.03 30.55
C ALA A 352 -16.94 50.66 29.85
N THR A 353 -17.24 49.37 29.72
CA THR A 353 -18.45 48.87 29.06
C THR A 353 -19.70 49.31 29.80
N SER A 354 -19.71 49.27 31.14
CA SER A 354 -20.87 49.68 31.95
C SER A 354 -21.19 51.17 31.76
N ILE A 355 -20.16 52.03 31.74
CA ILE A 355 -20.31 53.47 31.52
C ILE A 355 -20.75 53.76 30.08
N ALA A 356 -20.15 53.10 29.08
CA ALA A 356 -20.51 53.27 27.68
C ALA A 356 -21.95 52.81 27.40
N GLN A 357 -22.40 51.71 27.99
CA GLN A 357 -23.78 51.21 27.85
C GLN A 357 -24.81 52.17 28.46
N SER A 358 -24.49 52.83 29.58
CA SER A 358 -25.36 53.87 30.17
C SER A 358 -25.62 55.05 29.22
N LEU A 359 -24.70 55.25 28.28
CA LEU A 359 -24.77 56.24 27.20
C LEU A 359 -25.36 55.68 25.89
N GLY A 360 -25.82 54.43 25.87
CA GLY A 360 -26.33 53.77 24.67
C GLY A 360 -25.22 53.37 23.67
N LEU A 361 -23.97 53.29 24.12
CA LEU A 361 -22.80 52.98 23.30
C LEU A 361 -22.33 51.53 23.51
N ASN A 362 -21.92 50.90 22.41
CA ASN A 362 -21.12 49.70 22.42
C ASN A 362 -19.64 50.08 22.60
N TYR A 363 -18.96 49.35 23.48
CA TYR A 363 -17.53 49.52 23.77
C TYR A 363 -16.80 48.20 23.56
N ARG A 364 -15.61 48.25 22.96
CA ARG A 364 -14.76 47.08 22.79
C ARG A 364 -13.28 47.46 22.69
N VAL A 365 -12.37 46.75 23.34
CA VAL A 365 -10.92 46.89 23.13
C VAL A 365 -10.48 45.99 21.97
N SER A 366 -9.47 46.40 21.19
CA SER A 366 -8.89 45.52 20.17
C SER A 366 -8.22 44.31 20.80
N THR A 367 -8.56 43.12 20.31
CA THR A 367 -7.99 41.83 20.70
C THR A 367 -7.00 41.29 19.67
N ALA A 368 -6.97 41.87 18.48
CA ALA A 368 -6.03 41.59 17.40
C ALA A 368 -5.43 42.87 16.80
N ASP A 369 -4.39 42.71 16.00
CA ASP A 369 -3.75 43.81 15.29
C ASP A 369 -4.73 44.52 14.34
N LEU A 370 -4.94 45.82 14.56
CA LEU A 370 -5.80 46.64 13.70
C LEU A 370 -4.96 47.33 12.62
N LYS A 371 -5.17 46.92 11.37
CA LYS A 371 -4.58 47.56 10.18
C LYS A 371 -5.59 48.48 9.50
N MET A 372 -5.26 49.77 9.42
CA MET A 372 -6.04 50.76 8.68
C MET A 372 -5.36 51.12 7.36
N MET A 373 -6.15 51.38 6.30
CA MET A 373 -5.66 51.63 4.94
C MET A 373 -4.71 52.82 4.81
N TYR A 374 -4.78 53.79 5.72
CA TYR A 374 -4.00 55.04 5.71
C TYR A 374 -3.53 55.49 7.10
N ALA A 375 -3.29 54.55 8.02
CA ALA A 375 -2.89 54.86 9.39
C ALA A 375 -1.93 53.81 9.96
N PRO A 376 -1.20 54.15 11.05
CA PRO A 376 -0.41 53.21 11.83
C PRO A 376 -1.14 51.89 12.09
N LYS A 377 -0.38 50.79 12.02
CA LYS A 377 -0.80 49.50 12.53
C LYS A 377 -0.84 49.61 14.04
N PHE A 378 -1.99 49.31 14.64
CA PHE A 378 -2.13 49.23 16.08
C PHE A 378 -2.04 47.76 16.49
N ALA A 379 -1.25 47.45 17.50
CA ALA A 379 -1.20 46.12 18.09
C ALA A 379 -2.49 45.82 18.88
N ALA A 380 -2.72 44.54 19.19
CA ALA A 380 -3.77 44.14 20.13
C ALA A 380 -3.65 44.94 21.45
N GLY A 381 -4.78 45.48 21.94
CA GLY A 381 -4.86 46.29 23.15
C GLY A 381 -4.45 47.75 23.02
N GLU A 382 -3.97 48.22 21.85
CA GLU A 382 -3.56 49.62 21.68
C GLU A 382 -4.71 50.57 21.34
N VAL A 383 -5.90 50.05 20.99
CA VAL A 383 -7.07 50.87 20.69
C VAL A 383 -8.34 50.28 21.29
N PHE A 384 -9.29 51.15 21.61
CA PHE A 384 -10.67 50.77 21.89
C PHE A 384 -11.63 51.44 20.91
N GLY A 385 -12.75 50.78 20.65
CA GLY A 385 -13.80 51.19 19.77
C GLY A 385 -15.05 51.62 20.53
N LEU A 386 -15.70 52.67 20.04
CA LEU A 386 -17.04 53.09 20.41
C LEU A 386 -17.96 53.01 19.19
N GLN A 387 -19.14 52.46 19.38
CA GLN A 387 -20.19 52.41 18.37
C GLN A 387 -21.54 52.74 18.98
N GLU A 388 -22.42 53.35 18.21
CA GLU A 388 -23.78 53.62 18.61
C GLU A 388 -24.76 53.14 17.53
N ALA A 389 -25.79 52.40 17.93
CA ALA A 389 -26.78 51.85 17.00
C ALA A 389 -27.55 52.94 16.25
N SER A 390 -27.76 54.10 16.89
CA SER A 390 -28.46 55.26 16.31
C SER A 390 -27.64 56.00 15.24
N GLY A 391 -26.37 55.61 15.02
CA GLY A 391 -25.52 56.11 13.95
C GLY A 391 -25.42 57.64 13.94
N MET A 392 -25.76 58.28 12.82
CA MET A 392 -25.63 59.74 12.65
C MET A 392 -26.58 60.58 13.52
N LYS A 393 -27.60 59.96 14.14
CA LYS A 393 -28.54 60.65 15.03
C LYS A 393 -28.13 60.58 16.50
N GLY A 394 -27.13 59.76 16.79
CA GLY A 394 -26.68 59.43 18.12
C GLY A 394 -25.73 60.46 18.75
N ILE A 395 -25.56 60.35 20.06
CA ILE A 395 -24.72 61.25 20.86
C ILE A 395 -23.24 61.14 20.48
N LEU A 396 -22.78 59.95 20.08
CA LEU A 396 -21.40 59.70 19.64
C LEU A 396 -21.10 60.45 18.34
N PHE A 397 -22.09 60.54 17.45
CA PHE A 397 -21.93 61.31 16.21
C PHE A 397 -21.93 62.82 16.45
N ARG A 398 -22.66 63.32 17.45
CA ARG A 398 -22.62 64.74 17.87
C ARG A 398 -21.27 65.10 18.49
N ALA A 399 -20.72 64.21 19.32
CA ALA A 399 -19.44 64.39 19.99
C ALA A 399 -18.21 64.13 19.08
N LYS A 400 -18.40 63.65 17.84
CA LYS A 400 -17.33 63.15 16.95
C LYS A 400 -16.16 64.14 16.77
N ASP A 401 -16.45 65.44 16.64
CA ASP A 401 -15.41 66.43 16.36
C ASP A 401 -14.63 66.79 17.63
N ALA A 402 -15.28 66.74 18.80
CA ALA A 402 -14.64 66.91 20.10
C ALA A 402 -13.71 65.73 20.43
N ILE A 403 -14.17 64.49 20.22
CA ILE A 403 -13.33 63.30 20.48
C ILE A 403 -12.20 63.15 19.46
N LYS A 404 -12.39 63.61 18.20
CA LYS A 404 -11.31 63.73 17.22
C LYS A 404 -10.24 64.72 17.65
N ALA A 405 -10.65 65.94 18.02
CA ALA A 405 -9.72 67.00 18.36
C ALA A 405 -8.94 66.70 19.65
N LYS A 406 -9.61 66.10 20.65
CA LYS A 406 -9.03 65.88 21.98
C LYS A 406 -8.29 64.55 22.12
N PHE A 407 -8.75 63.49 21.45
CA PHE A 407 -8.23 62.13 21.62
C PHE A 407 -7.78 61.47 20.31
N GLY A 408 -7.76 62.22 19.20
CA GLY A 408 -7.32 61.69 17.91
C GLY A 408 -8.21 60.59 17.34
N ALA A 409 -9.50 60.53 17.75
CA ALA A 409 -10.44 59.49 17.35
C ALA A 409 -10.50 59.31 15.82
N ARG A 410 -10.48 58.06 15.35
CA ARG A 410 -10.50 57.73 13.92
C ARG A 410 -11.73 56.93 13.56
N TRP A 411 -12.23 57.14 12.35
CA TRP A 411 -13.37 56.40 11.85
C TRP A 411 -12.89 55.10 11.21
N LEU A 412 -13.36 53.97 11.72
CA LEU A 412 -13.18 52.64 11.16
C LEU A 412 -14.46 52.23 10.41
N PRO A 413 -14.47 52.27 9.06
CA PRO A 413 -15.64 51.91 8.28
C PRO A 413 -15.85 50.39 8.25
N ALA A 414 -17.10 49.95 8.11
CA ALA A 414 -17.49 48.53 8.03
C ALA A 414 -16.80 47.72 6.91
N LYS A 415 -16.23 48.40 5.91
CA LYS A 415 -15.49 47.76 4.81
C LYS A 415 -14.07 47.32 5.21
N ALA A 416 -13.58 47.74 6.37
CA ALA A 416 -12.33 47.23 6.92
C ALA A 416 -12.55 45.77 7.38
N LYS A 417 -11.83 44.81 6.77
CA LYS A 417 -11.86 43.41 7.19
C LYS A 417 -11.16 43.25 8.54
N ASN A 418 -11.87 43.52 9.64
CA ASN A 418 -11.41 43.24 11.00
C ASN A 418 -12.52 42.51 11.77
N SER A 419 -12.18 41.38 12.40
CA SER A 419 -13.06 40.57 13.25
C SER A 419 -13.46 41.26 14.55
N ASP A 420 -12.63 42.18 15.07
CA ASP A 420 -12.85 42.82 16.36
C ASP A 420 -13.90 43.92 16.31
N PHE A 421 -14.09 44.57 15.17
CA PHE A 421 -14.98 45.72 15.05
C PHE A 421 -15.97 45.54 13.89
N PRO A 422 -16.96 44.64 14.02
CA PRO A 422 -17.95 44.43 12.97
C PRO A 422 -18.84 45.67 12.81
N GLY A 423 -18.85 46.24 11.60
CA GLY A 423 -19.61 47.44 11.28
C GLY A 423 -18.80 48.73 11.40
N ASN A 424 -19.48 49.85 11.69
CA ASN A 424 -18.81 51.15 11.75
C ASN A 424 -18.48 51.53 13.19
N TRP A 425 -17.23 51.91 13.44
CA TRP A 425 -16.70 52.18 14.77
C TRP A 425 -15.85 53.46 14.80
N TRP A 426 -15.86 54.16 15.94
CA TRP A 426 -14.85 55.16 16.27
C TRP A 426 -13.78 54.51 17.12
N ILE A 427 -12.53 54.49 16.64
CA ILE A 427 -11.40 53.92 17.38
C ILE A 427 -10.54 55.02 18.00
N ILE A 428 -10.06 54.77 19.21
CA ILE A 428 -9.24 55.69 20.01
C ILE A 428 -8.12 54.88 20.65
N GLU A 429 -6.90 55.43 20.72
CA GLU A 429 -5.77 54.75 21.35
C GLU A 429 -5.99 54.60 22.86
N THR A 430 -5.65 53.44 23.43
CA THR A 430 -5.81 53.11 24.86
C THR A 430 -4.92 53.94 25.79
N LYS A 431 -3.94 54.68 25.24
CA LYS A 431 -3.22 55.72 26.00
C LYS A 431 -4.13 56.83 26.52
N HIS A 432 -5.33 56.98 25.96
CA HIS A 432 -6.35 57.90 26.44
C HIS A 432 -7.31 57.17 27.38
N ASN A 433 -7.56 57.74 28.55
CA ASN A 433 -8.48 57.17 29.52
C ASN A 433 -9.91 57.17 28.97
N VAL A 434 -10.57 56.00 28.96
CA VAL A 434 -11.94 55.84 28.48
C VAL A 434 -12.93 56.72 29.23
N ALA A 435 -12.78 56.88 30.54
CA ALA A 435 -13.68 57.71 31.34
C ALA A 435 -13.66 59.17 30.85
N ASP A 436 -12.51 59.69 30.47
CA ASP A 436 -12.37 61.05 29.93
C ASP A 436 -13.03 61.19 28.55
N VAL A 437 -12.95 60.15 27.72
CA VAL A 437 -13.61 60.10 26.42
C VAL A 437 -15.12 60.08 26.58
N LEU A 438 -15.64 59.19 27.45
CA LEU A 438 -17.07 59.06 27.72
C LEU A 438 -17.63 60.32 28.39
N ALA A 439 -16.88 60.98 29.27
CA ALA A 439 -17.25 62.25 29.87
C ALA A 439 -17.40 63.38 28.85
N VAL A 440 -16.56 63.40 27.79
CA VAL A 440 -16.74 64.35 26.67
C VAL A 440 -18.00 64.03 25.88
N ILE A 441 -18.30 62.75 25.63
CA ILE A 441 -19.51 62.36 24.89
C ILE A 441 -20.78 62.72 25.68
N GLN A 442 -20.77 62.54 27.01
CA GLN A 442 -21.88 62.88 27.91
C GLN A 442 -22.29 64.36 27.83
N GLN A 443 -21.37 65.28 27.48
CA GLN A 443 -21.69 66.71 27.31
C GLN A 443 -22.62 66.99 26.12
N TYR A 444 -22.79 66.01 25.23
CA TYR A 444 -23.65 66.08 24.03
C TYR A 444 -24.90 65.19 24.13
N ALA A 445 -25.13 64.59 25.31
CA ALA A 445 -26.27 63.71 25.59
C ALA A 445 -27.61 64.45 25.61
#